data_AF-A0A1E4T667-F1
#
_entry.id   AF-A0A1E4T667-F1
#
_cell.length_a   1.000
_cell.length_b   1.000
_cell.length_c   1.000
_cell.angle_alpha   90.00
_cell.angle_beta   90.00
_cell.angle_gamma   90.00
#
_symmetry.space_group_name_H-M   'P 1'
#
loop_
_entity.id
_entity.type
_entity.pdbx_description
1 polymer ?
#
loop_
_entity_poly.entity_id
_entity_poly.type
_entity_poly.pdbx_seq_one_letter_code
_entity_poly.pdbx_strand_id
1 'polypeptide(L)' 'LKDVTCPICMDEIEKCVASPCGHFYCSDCVYKALASSQVRSKNHGICSLCRKTVSYKDLVWLKVR' A
#
# COMPACT_ATOMS: atom_id res chain seq x y z
N LEU A 1 0.81 13.43 16.70
CA LEU A 1 -0.01 12.85 15.61
C LEU A 1 0.13 11.35 15.74
N LYS A 2 -0.96 10.57 15.69
CA LYS A 2 -0.89 9.11 15.85
C LYS A 2 0.09 8.52 14.85
N ASP A 3 1.02 7.74 15.37
CA ASP A 3 2.07 7.02 14.66
C ASP A 3 1.44 6.25 13.50
N VAL A 4 1.84 6.59 12.27
CA VAL A 4 1.29 5.93 11.09
C VAL A 4 1.91 4.54 11.02
N THR A 5 1.14 3.53 11.42
CA THR A 5 1.53 2.13 11.41
C THR A 5 1.06 1.43 10.13
N CYS A 6 1.88 0.51 9.63
CA CYS A 6 1.55 -0.24 8.44
C CYS A 6 0.50 -1.31 8.78
N PRO A 7 -0.64 -1.39 8.07
CA PRO A 7 -1.65 -2.41 8.31
C PRO A 7 -1.20 -3.84 7.92
N ILE A 8 -0.01 -3.99 7.32
CA ILE A 8 0.51 -5.27 6.82
C ILE A 8 1.54 -5.86 7.78
N CYS A 9 2.58 -5.10 8.14
CA CYS A 9 3.59 -5.55 9.11
C CYS A 9 3.29 -5.11 10.54
N MET A 10 2.33 -4.20 10.74
CA MET A 10 1.96 -3.63 12.05
C MET A 10 3.07 -2.80 12.73
N ASP A 11 4.13 -2.48 12.00
CA ASP A 11 5.23 -1.61 12.43
C ASP A 11 5.07 -0.16 11.94
N GLU A 12 5.93 0.72 12.46
CA GLU A 12 6.04 2.11 12.00
C GLU A 12 6.43 2.21 10.51
N ILE A 13 5.79 3.14 9.80
CA ILE A 13 6.07 3.35 8.38
C ILE A 13 7.23 4.33 8.18
N GLU A 14 8.44 3.80 8.00
CA GLU A 14 9.61 4.62 7.62
C GLU A 14 9.50 5.15 6.18
N LYS A 15 9.02 4.31 5.25
CA LYS A 15 8.86 4.62 3.82
C LYS A 15 7.40 4.52 3.42
N CYS A 16 6.69 5.63 3.54
CA CYS A 16 5.26 5.66 3.28
C CYS A 16 4.94 5.67 1.79
N VAL A 17 4.11 4.72 1.37
CA VAL A 17 3.50 4.68 0.04
C VAL A 17 2.00 4.79 0.19
N ALA A 18 1.44 5.78 -0.49
CA ALA A 18 0.02 6.00 -0.61
C ALA A 18 -0.51 5.32 -1.88
N SER A 19 -1.53 4.50 -1.71
CA SER A 19 -2.33 3.99 -2.81
C SER A 19 -3.32 5.06 -3.31
N PRO A 20 -3.76 5.01 -4.58
CA PRO A 20 -4.73 5.97 -5.14
C PRO A 20 -6.09 5.93 -4.43
N CYS A 21 -6.36 4.86 -3.67
CA CYS A 21 -7.54 4.76 -2.82
C CYS A 21 -7.41 5.44 -1.44
N GLY A 22 -6.25 6.06 -1.15
CA GLY A 22 -6.01 6.84 0.08
C GLY A 22 -5.43 6.05 1.25
N HIS A 23 -5.05 4.78 1.05
CA HIS A 23 -4.46 3.95 2.10
C HIS A 23 -2.94 3.95 2.07
N PHE A 24 -2.33 3.93 3.25
CA PHE A 24 -0.89 4.03 3.47
C PHE A 24 -0.28 2.68 3.85
N TYR A 25 0.93 2.45 3.36
CA TYR A 25 1.68 1.21 3.55
C TYR A 25 3.18 1.49 3.58
N CYS A 26 3.99 0.55 4.07
CA CYS A 26 5.41 0.54 3.78
C CYS A 26 5.65 0.25 2.29
N SER A 27 6.77 0.74 1.75
CA SER A 27 7.23 0.47 0.38
C SER A 27 7.12 -1.00 0.00
N ASP A 28 7.63 -1.91 0.81
CA ASP A 28 7.64 -3.34 0.48
C ASP A 28 6.29 -4.00 0.75
N CYS A 29 5.58 -3.50 1.76
CA CYS A 29 4.29 -4.04 2.18
C CYS A 29 3.20 -3.76 1.13
N VAL A 30 3.22 -2.60 0.46
CA VAL A 30 2.22 -2.31 -0.58
C VAL A 30 2.34 -3.29 -1.75
N TYR A 31 3.55 -3.63 -2.19
CA TYR A 31 3.73 -4.58 -3.29
C TYR A 31 3.29 -5.99 -2.89
N LYS A 32 3.62 -6.44 -1.68
CA LYS A 32 3.12 -7.72 -1.13
C LYS A 32 1.60 -7.73 -1.02
N ALA A 33 1.02 -6.67 -0.46
CA ALA A 33 -0.41 -6.48 -0.29
C ALA A 33 -1.15 -6.32 -1.62
N LEU A 34 -0.48 -5.92 -2.70
CA LEU A 34 -1.02 -5.88 -4.07
C LEU A 34 -0.72 -7.15 -4.87
N ALA A 35 0.20 -8.02 -4.43
CA ALA A 35 0.51 -9.30 -5.07
C ALA A 35 -0.30 -10.48 -4.50
N SER A 36 -0.77 -10.44 -3.25
CA SER A 36 -1.32 -11.61 -2.53
C SER A 36 -2.80 -12.05 -2.73
N SER A 37 -3.70 -11.17 -3.19
CA SER A 37 -5.12 -11.35 -3.55
C SER A 37 -5.23 -12.11 -4.86
N GLN A 38 -6.39 -12.71 -5.03
CA GLN A 38 -6.64 -13.63 -6.12
C GLN A 38 -6.87 -12.95 -7.48
N VAL A 39 -7.19 -11.65 -7.49
CA VAL A 39 -7.53 -10.89 -8.71
C VAL A 39 -6.34 -10.04 -9.19
N ARG A 40 -5.12 -10.56 -9.09
CA ARG A 40 -3.93 -9.80 -9.55
C ARG A 40 -3.80 -9.90 -11.06
N SER A 41 -3.33 -8.81 -11.65
CA SER A 41 -2.76 -8.81 -12.98
C SER A 41 -1.33 -8.28 -12.92
N LYS A 42 -0.57 -8.40 -14.02
CA LYS A 42 0.82 -7.93 -14.09
C LYS A 42 0.97 -6.44 -13.72
N ASN A 43 -0.09 -5.65 -13.84
CA ASN A 43 -0.06 -4.19 -13.69
C ASN A 43 -0.90 -3.64 -12.54
N HIS A 44 -1.79 -4.45 -11.94
CA HIS A 44 -2.66 -4.00 -10.87
C HIS A 44 -2.97 -5.10 -9.86
N GLY A 45 -3.25 -4.69 -8.64
CA GLY A 45 -3.76 -5.53 -7.58
C GLY A 45 -4.96 -4.91 -6.89
N ILE A 46 -5.55 -5.63 -5.95
CA ILE A 46 -6.56 -5.20 -4.99
C ILE A 46 -5.91 -4.66 -3.70
N CYS A 47 -6.36 -3.48 -3.26
CA CYS A 47 -6.02 -2.93 -1.95
C CYS A 47 -6.55 -3.82 -0.82
N SER A 48 -5.71 -4.13 0.17
CA SER A 48 -6.08 -4.99 1.29
C SER A 48 -7.12 -4.37 2.25
N LEU A 49 -7.28 -3.05 2.25
CA LEU A 49 -8.16 -2.34 3.18
C LEU A 49 -9.57 -2.09 2.61
N CYS A 50 -9.67 -1.63 1.37
CA CYS A 50 -10.97 -1.29 0.75
C CYS A 50 -11.35 -2.14 -0.46
N ARG A 51 -10.51 -3.11 -0.83
CA ARG A 51 -10.71 -4.00 -1.98
C ARG A 51 -10.85 -3.30 -3.34
N LYS A 52 -10.48 -2.03 -3.46
CA LYS A 52 -10.40 -1.33 -4.75
C LYS A 52 -9.20 -1.82 -5.55
N THR A 53 -9.34 -1.84 -6.88
CA THR A 53 -8.21 -2.07 -7.79
C THR A 53 -7.25 -0.88 -7.75
N VAL A 54 -5.97 -1.19 -7.62
CA VAL A 54 -4.85 -0.26 -7.51
C VAL A 54 -3.77 -0.70 -8.50
N SER A 55 -3.38 0.21 -9.39
CA SER A 55 -2.25 -0.01 -10.29
C SER A 55 -0.92 0.21 -9.56
N TYR A 56 0.11 -0.55 -9.92
CA TYR A 56 1.45 -0.32 -9.40
C TYR A 56 2.02 1.05 -9.81
N LYS A 57 1.55 1.60 -10.95
CA LYS A 57 1.99 2.90 -11.47
C LYS A 57 1.39 4.09 -10.72
N ASP A 58 0.24 3.89 -10.08
CA ASP A 58 -0.50 4.95 -9.38
C ASP A 58 -0.08 5.06 -7.90
N LEU A 59 0.94 4.30 -7.48
CA LEU A 59 1.49 4.36 -6.13
C LEU A 59 2.33 5.62 -5.94
N VAL A 60 2.00 6.40 -4.92
CA VAL A 60 2.68 7.67 -4.61
C VAL A 60 3.55 7.50 -3.37
N TRP A 61 4.84 7.79 -3.50
CA TRP A 61 5.79 7.73 -2.40
C TRP A 61 5.75 9.05 -1.64
N LEU A 62 5.40 8.97 -0.35
CA LEU A 62 5.36 10.12 0.53
C LEU A 62 6.66 10.19 1.33
N LYS A 63 7.29 11.35 1.28
CA LYS A 63 8.44 11.65 2.14
C LYS A 63 7.89 12.02 3.51
N VAL A 64 7.96 11.09 4.45
CA VAL A 64 7.72 11.37 5.87
C VAL A 64 8.95 12.15 6.36
N ARG A 65 8.73 13.37 6.87
CA ARG A 65 9.78 14.26 7.41
C ARG A 65 9.72 14.28 8.92
#